data_AF-A0A8J6NWE1-F1
#
_entry.id   AF-A0A8J6NWE1-F1
#
_cell.length_a   1.000
_cell.length_b   1.000
_cell.length_c   1.000
_cell.angle_alpha   90.00
_cell.angle_beta   90.00
_cell.angle_gamma   90.00
#
_symmetry.space_group_name_H-M   'P 1'
#
loop_
_entity.id
_entity.type
_entity.pdbx_description
1 polymer ?
#
loop_
_entity_poly.entity_id
_entity_poly.type
_entity_poly.pdbx_seq_one_letter_code
_entity_poly.pdbx_strand_id
1 'polypeptide(L)' 'MFIDPVCMMDVDSGRLNLMFTYQMRTYYFCAEACRKAFKANPEKYLKLKAPKRKGLWGRYLDRLNKVTGGKAQQCH' A
#
# COMPACT_ATOMS: atom_id res chain seq x y z
N MET A 1 -1.12 -19.56 -1.04
CA MET A 1 -0.44 -18.51 -0.26
C MET A 1 -1.38 -17.32 -0.19
N PHE A 2 -1.83 -16.95 1.01
CA PHE A 2 -2.72 -15.80 1.21
C PHE A 2 -1.93 -14.69 1.88
N ILE A 3 -2.13 -13.44 1.46
CA ILE A 3 -1.41 -12.28 1.99
C ILE A 3 -2.39 -11.42 2.78
N ASP A 4 -2.02 -11.09 4.02
CA ASP A 4 -2.81 -10.20 4.87
C ASP A 4 -2.77 -8.76 4.32
N PRO A 5 -3.91 -8.13 3.98
CA PRO A 5 -3.94 -6.79 3.39
C PRO A 5 -3.56 -5.67 4.38
N VAL A 6 -3.51 -5.93 5.68
CA VAL A 6 -3.16 -4.96 6.72
C VAL A 6 -1.65 -4.90 6.93
N CYS A 7 -0.99 -6.06 7.05
CA CYS A 7 0.43 -6.15 7.40
C CYS A 7 1.32 -6.71 6.27
N MET A 8 0.74 -7.17 5.17
CA MET A 8 1.44 -7.79 4.04
C MET A 8 2.27 -9.04 4.41
N MET A 9 1.92 -9.70 5.52
CA MET A 9 2.51 -10.96 5.93
C MET A 9 1.81 -12.13 5.23
N ASP A 10 2.57 -13.20 4.97
CA ASP A 10 2.00 -14.47 4.54
C ASP A 10 1.14 -15.08 5.65
N VAL A 11 -0.05 -15.52 5.26
CA VAL A 11 -0.99 -16.22 6.13
C VAL A 11 -0.73 -17.70 5.98
N ASP A 12 -0.30 -18.30 7.09
CA ASP A 12 -0.09 -19.74 7.22
C ASP A 12 -1.40 -20.51 6.95
N SER A 13 -1.30 -21.63 6.23
CA SER A 13 -2.47 -22.45 5.88
C SER A 13 -3.21 -22.99 7.11
N GLY A 14 -2.56 -23.10 8.27
CA GLY A 14 -3.19 -23.45 9.54
C GLY A 14 -4.06 -22.34 10.15
N ARG A 15 -3.99 -21.10 9.66
CA ARG A 15 -4.68 -19.93 10.21
C ARG A 15 -5.82 -19.41 9.32
N LEU A 16 -6.36 -20.25 8.44
CA LEU A 16 -7.46 -19.91 7.52
C LEU A 16 -8.77 -19.52 8.22
N ASN A 17 -8.92 -19.80 9.52
CA ASN A 17 -10.10 -19.44 10.32
C ASN A 17 -10.31 -17.92 10.42
N LEU A 18 -9.24 -17.13 10.24
CA LEU A 18 -9.30 -15.67 10.30
C LEU A 18 -9.58 -15.09 8.92
N MET A 19 -10.84 -15.17 8.50
CA MET A 19 -11.32 -14.64 7.21
C MET A 19 -12.39 -13.56 7.37
N PHE A 20 -12.49 -12.67 6.37
CA PHE A 20 -13.55 -11.66 6.28
C PHE A 20 -13.95 -11.44 4.83
N THR A 21 -15.25 -11.54 4.54
CA THR A 21 -15.79 -11.31 3.20
C THR A 21 -16.17 -9.85 3.06
N TYR A 22 -15.57 -9.17 2.08
CA TYR A 22 -15.86 -7.78 1.74
C TYR A 22 -15.95 -7.62 0.22
N GLN A 23 -17.03 -7.02 -0.28
CA GLN A 23 -17.28 -6.84 -1.72
C GLN A 23 -17.15 -8.14 -2.54
N MET A 24 -17.76 -9.24 -2.05
CA MET A 24 -17.71 -10.57 -2.69
C MET A 24 -16.30 -11.17 -2.81
N ARG A 25 -15.33 -10.67 -2.03
CA ARG A 25 -13.97 -11.22 -1.93
C ARG A 25 -13.68 -11.64 -0.49
N THR A 26 -13.10 -12.82 -0.33
CA THR A 26 -12.67 -13.35 0.97
C THR A 26 -11.22 -12.95 1.21
N TYR A 27 -10.98 -12.20 2.27
CA TYR A 27 -9.65 -11.82 2.74
C TYR A 27 -9.26 -12.67 3.94
N TYR A 28 -7.98 -13.01 4.04
CA TYR A 28 -7.40 -13.80 5.13
C TYR A 28 -6.42 -12.95 5.93
N PHE A 29 -6.33 -13.21 7.23
CA PHE A 29 -5.54 -12.40 8.15
C PHE A 29 -4.60 -13.26 8.98
N CYS A 30 -3.41 -12.74 9.27
CA CYS A 30 -2.40 -13.44 10.05
C CYS A 30 -2.74 -13.50 11.55
N ALA A 31 -3.55 -12.55 12.02
CA ALA A 31 -3.96 -12.38 13.41
C ALA A 31 -5.34 -11.71 13.53
N GLU A 32 -6.02 -11.90 14.66
CA GLU A 32 -7.31 -11.25 14.93
C GLU A 32 -7.23 -9.72 14.94
N ALA A 33 -6.11 -9.18 15.39
CA ALA A 33 -5.86 -7.74 15.39
C ALA A 33 -5.93 -7.16 13.97
N CYS A 34 -5.33 -7.83 12.99
CA CYS A 34 -5.40 -7.44 11.58
C CYS A 34 -6.83 -7.52 11.05
N ARG A 35 -7.56 -8.59 11.37
CA ARG A 35 -8.98 -8.72 11.00
C ARG A 35 -9.84 -7.59 11.58
N LYS A 36 -9.65 -7.22 12.85
CA LYS A 36 -10.37 -6.11 13.50
C LYS A 36 -10.02 -4.77 12.85
N ALA A 37 -8.74 -4.53 12.57
CA ALA A 37 -8.27 -3.32 11.90
C ALA A 37 -8.88 -3.20 10.49
N PHE A 38 -8.90 -4.30 9.72
CA PHE A 38 -9.52 -4.34 8.40
C PHE A 38 -11.03 -4.13 8.47
N LYS A 39 -11.73 -4.77 9.41
CA LYS A 39 -13.17 -4.58 9.62
C LYS A 39 -13.53 -3.14 9.97
N ALA A 40 -12.68 -2.46 10.75
CA ALA A 40 -12.91 -1.07 11.14
C ALA A 40 -12.82 -0.10 9.95
N ASN A 41 -11.92 -0.36 9.00
CA ASN A 41 -11.75 0.52 7.84
C ASN A 41 -11.17 -0.20 6.61
N PRO A 42 -11.97 -1.02 5.90
CA PRO A 42 -11.46 -1.89 4.84
C PRO A 42 -10.95 -1.09 3.63
N GLU A 43 -11.61 0.02 3.30
CA GLU A 43 -11.21 0.88 2.18
C GLU A 43 -9.79 1.43 2.32
N LYS A 44 -9.35 1.72 3.56
CA LYS A 44 -8.00 2.22 3.82
C LYS A 44 -6.94 1.23 3.33
N TYR A 45 -7.14 -0.06 3.60
CA TYR A 45 -6.19 -1.11 3.24
C TYR A 45 -6.31 -1.52 1.76
N LEU A 46 -7.50 -1.41 1.17
CA LEU A 46 -7.72 -1.71 -0.25
C LEU A 46 -7.25 -0.59 -1.18
N LYS A 47 -7.22 0.68 -0.71
CA LYS A 47 -6.77 1.84 -1.50
C LYS A 47 -5.26 2.03 -1.51
N LEU A 48 -4.51 1.38 -0.61
CA LEU A 48 -3.05 1.45 -0.57
C LEU A 48 -2.43 0.66 -1.73
N LYS A 49 -2.45 1.24 -2.94
CA LYS A 49 -1.47 0.88 -3.96
C LYS A 49 -0.09 1.21 -3.39
N ALA A 50 0.76 0.21 -3.26
CA ALA A 50 2.13 0.41 -2.78
C ALA A 50 2.74 1.62 -3.51
N PRO A 51 3.39 2.57 -2.80
CA PRO A 51 3.97 3.73 -3.44
C PRO A 51 4.97 3.22 -4.48
N LYS A 52 4.75 3.54 -5.76
CA LYS A 52 5.71 3.18 -6.80
C LYS A 52 7.02 3.86 -6.44
N ARG A 53 8.04 3.05 -6.12
CA ARG A 53 9.37 3.55 -5.79
C ARG A 53 9.85 4.40 -6.97
N LYS A 54 10.09 5.69 -6.74
CA LYS A 54 10.63 6.59 -7.76
C LYS A 54 12.05 6.12 -8.13
N GLY A 55 12.25 5.81 -9.42
CA GLY A 55 13.56 5.49 -9.98
C GLY A 55 14.50 6.70 -10.01
N LEU A 56 15.74 6.50 -10.47
CA LEU A 56 16.77 7.55 -10.56
C LEU A 56 16.27 8.83 -11.24
N TRP A 57 15.57 8.70 -12.37
CA TRP A 57 14.96 9.82 -13.08
C TRP A 57 13.87 10.54 -12.28
N GLY A 58 13.02 9.80 -11.57
CA GLY A 58 11.99 10.42 -10.71
C GLY A 58 12.60 11.21 -9.56
N ARG A 59 13.68 10.71 -8.95
CA ARG A 59 14.42 11.42 -7.90
C ARG A 59 15.16 12.64 -8.44
N TYR A 60 15.71 12.55 -9.66
CA TYR A 60 16.37 13.67 -10.33
C TYR A 60 15.40 14.81 -10.64
N LEU A 61 14.22 14.50 -11.18
CA LEU A 61 13.17 15.49 -11.45
C LEU A 61 12.66 16.16 -10.16
N ASP A 62 12.46 15.39 -9.08
CA ASP A 62 12.11 15.96 -7.77
C ASP A 62 13.18 16.97 -7.28
N ARG A 63 14.46 16.64 -7.47
CA ARG A 63 15.57 17.54 -7.14
C ARG A 63 15.52 18.80 -8.00
N LEU A 64 15.41 18.66 -9.32
CA LEU A 64 15.33 19.81 -10.24
C LEU A 64 14.17 20.73 -9.87
N ASN A 65 12.97 20.18 -9.65
CA ASN A 65 11.79 20.95 -9.23
C ASN A 65 12.03 21.72 -7.93
N LYS A 66 12.79 21.14 -6.98
CA LYS A 66 13.16 21.84 -5.74
C LYS A 66 14.12 23.00 -5.97
N VAL A 67 15.06 22.88 -6.92
CA VAL A 67 16.03 23.95 -7.20
C VAL A 67 15.41 25.06 -8.04
N THR A 68 14.58 24.71 -9.03
CA THR A 68 14.00 25.68 -9.97
C THR A 68 12.62 26.18 -9.55
N GLY A 69 12.04 25.64 -8.47
CA GLY A 69 10.66 25.90 -8.08
C GLY A 69 9.65 25.51 -9.16
N GLY A 70 10.00 24.56 -10.03
CA GLY A 70 9.19 24.15 -11.18
C GLY A 70 9.21 25.13 -12.36
N LYS A 71 10.05 26.16 -12.33
CA LYS A 71 10.19 27.12 -13.43
C LYS A 71 11.27 26.66 -14.41
N ALA A 72 11.06 26.90 -15.70
CA ALA A 72 12.11 26.73 -16.70
C ALA A 72 13.25 27.70 -16.38
N GLN A 73 14.49 27.21 -16.46
CA GLN A 73 15.67 28.06 -16.30
C GLN A 73 15.62 29.12 -17.39
N GLN A 74 15.63 30.40 -16.99
CA GLN A 74 15.68 31.50 -17.94
C GLN A 74 17.12 31.61 -18.43
N CYS A 75 17.34 31.28 -19.69
CA CYS A 75 18.58 31.64 -20.38
C CYS A 75 18.52 33.14 -20.70
N HIS A 76 19.66 33.79 -20.53
CA HIS A 76 19.82 35.24 -20.67
C HIS A 76 20.00 35.66 -22.14
#